data_AF-A0A6J7C0B1-F1
#
_entry.id   AF-A0A6J7C0B1-F1
#
_cell.length_a   1.000
_cell.length_b   1.000
_cell.length_c   1.000
_cell.angle_alpha   90.00
_cell.angle_beta   90.00
_cell.angle_gamma   90.00
#
_symmetry.space_group_name_H-M   'P 1'
#
loop_
_entity.id
_entity.type
_entity.pdbx_description
1 polymer ?
#
loop_
_entity_poly.entity_id
_entity_poly.type
_entity_poly.pdbx_seq_one_letter_code
_entity_poly.pdbx_strand_id
1 'polypeptide(L)'
;MVSLPDYGAFVELEDGIEGLVHISELAERHIELPEQIVQVNDDIFVRVIDIDLERRRISLSLKQASEGITGSDEEHFDPALYGMAATYDEAGGYVYPDGFDPATGEWLPGHETAQAEWERQYAEAHARWELHKSQVEEQRKADAEAGVTADAATGGQSYASPAPEAAGTLATDEALQALRDKLTGA
;
A
#
# COMPACT_ATOMS: atom_id res chain seq x y z
N MET A 1 -6.36 -16.42 -6.03
CA MET A 1 -5.89 -16.36 -7.45
C MET A 1 -6.45 -15.12 -8.14
N VAL A 2 -5.68 -14.47 -9.04
CA VAL A 2 -6.13 -13.26 -9.77
C VAL A 2 -6.48 -13.60 -11.22
N SER A 3 -7.57 -13.07 -11.77
CA SER A 3 -7.98 -13.24 -13.17
C SER A 3 -8.21 -11.89 -13.86
N LEU A 4 -7.75 -11.72 -15.10
CA LEU A 4 -7.62 -10.40 -15.75
C LEU A 4 -8.50 -10.29 -17.02
N PRO A 5 -9.78 -9.93 -16.91
CA PRO A 5 -10.62 -9.53 -18.04
C PRO A 5 -10.31 -8.10 -18.53
N ASP A 6 -10.71 -7.76 -19.77
CA ASP A 6 -10.46 -6.43 -20.37
C ASP A 6 -11.03 -5.24 -19.58
N TYR A 7 -11.97 -5.47 -18.66
CA TYR A 7 -12.63 -4.43 -17.85
C TYR A 7 -12.12 -4.34 -16.40
N GLY A 8 -11.17 -5.19 -15.97
CA GLY A 8 -10.67 -5.16 -14.59
C GLY A 8 -9.84 -6.37 -14.17
N ALA A 9 -9.73 -6.58 -12.87
CA ALA A 9 -9.05 -7.72 -12.26
C ALA A 9 -9.94 -8.35 -11.19
N PHE A 10 -10.14 -9.66 -11.26
CA PHE A 10 -10.78 -10.44 -10.20
C PHE A 10 -9.74 -10.87 -9.19
N VAL A 11 -10.02 -10.64 -7.91
CA VAL A 11 -9.17 -11.00 -6.77
C VAL A 11 -9.98 -11.91 -5.86
N GLU A 12 -9.50 -13.12 -5.64
CA GLU A 12 -10.08 -14.05 -4.67
C GLU A 12 -9.56 -13.71 -3.27
N LEU A 13 -10.47 -13.44 -2.32
CA LEU A 13 -10.13 -13.04 -0.96
C LEU A 13 -10.17 -14.23 0.01
N GLU A 14 -11.24 -15.02 -0.06
CA GLU A 14 -11.49 -16.19 0.78
C GLU A 14 -12.32 -17.22 -0.01
N ASP A 15 -12.47 -18.43 0.52
CA ASP A 15 -13.15 -19.56 -0.13
C ASP A 15 -14.58 -19.21 -0.58
N GLY A 16 -14.74 -18.95 -1.88
CA GLY A 16 -16.01 -18.59 -2.50
C GLY A 16 -16.41 -17.11 -2.38
N ILE A 17 -15.47 -16.22 -2.06
CA ILE A 17 -15.65 -14.76 -2.12
C ILE A 17 -14.69 -14.17 -3.15
N GLU A 18 -15.27 -13.64 -4.23
CA GLU A 18 -14.56 -13.00 -5.32
C GLU A 18 -14.79 -11.48 -5.28
N GLY A 19 -13.71 -10.73 -5.33
CA GLY A 19 -13.71 -9.29 -5.50
C GLY A 19 -13.38 -8.88 -6.93
N LEU A 20 -13.94 -7.77 -7.39
CA LEU A 20 -13.64 -7.16 -8.69
C LEU A 20 -13.00 -5.80 -8.47
N VAL A 21 -11.80 -5.62 -9.00
CA VAL A 21 -11.16 -4.32 -9.19
C VAL A 21 -11.49 -3.83 -10.59
N HIS A 22 -12.15 -2.69 -10.70
CA HIS A 22 -12.44 -2.09 -12.00
C HIS A 22 -11.16 -1.53 -12.63
N ILE A 23 -11.05 -1.52 -13.97
CA ILE A 23 -9.84 -1.00 -14.65
C ILE A 23 -9.51 0.44 -14.25
N SER A 24 -10.53 1.27 -14.02
CA SER A 24 -10.35 2.66 -13.54
C SER A 24 -9.92 2.78 -12.08
N GLU A 25 -10.00 1.69 -11.32
CA GLU A 25 -9.62 1.60 -9.91
C GLU A 25 -8.27 0.91 -9.72
N LEU A 26 -7.62 0.47 -10.80
CA LEU A 26 -6.29 -0.15 -10.76
C LEU A 26 -5.17 0.88 -10.58
N ALA A 27 -5.27 2.04 -11.22
CA ALA A 27 -4.28 3.11 -11.10
C ALA A 27 -4.93 4.48 -11.29
N GLU A 28 -4.19 5.55 -10.99
CA GLU A 28 -4.65 6.92 -11.19
C GLU A 28 -4.66 7.32 -12.67
N ARG A 29 -3.69 6.84 -13.45
CA ARG A 29 -3.65 7.05 -14.90
C ARG A 29 -4.69 6.19 -15.64
N HIS A 30 -4.90 6.56 -16.90
CA HIS A 30 -5.62 5.70 -17.83
C HIS A 30 -4.77 4.48 -18.21
N ILE A 31 -5.39 3.30 -18.11
CA ILE A 31 -4.77 2.02 -18.45
C ILE A 31 -5.69 1.32 -19.44
N GLU A 32 -5.12 0.77 -20.51
CA GLU A 32 -5.87 -0.02 -21.50
C GLU A 32 -5.94 -1.50 -21.15
N LEU A 33 -4.94 -2.00 -20.41
CA LEU A 33 -4.80 -3.41 -20.06
C LEU A 33 -4.47 -3.57 -18.57
N PRO A 34 -5.21 -4.38 -17.81
CA PRO A 34 -4.96 -4.59 -16.38
C PRO A 34 -3.59 -5.24 -16.10
N GLU A 35 -3.08 -6.04 -17.05
CA GLU A 35 -1.76 -6.69 -17.00
C GLU A 35 -0.58 -5.72 -16.85
N GLN A 36 -0.78 -4.42 -17.14
CA GLN A 36 0.24 -3.39 -16.93
C GLN A 36 0.43 -3.02 -15.47
N ILE A 37 -0.55 -3.32 -14.61
CA ILE A 37 -0.54 -2.94 -13.19
C ILE A 37 -0.46 -4.18 -12.31
N VAL A 38 -1.17 -5.26 -12.67
CA VAL A 38 -1.29 -6.46 -11.85
C VAL A 38 -1.09 -7.71 -12.71
N GLN A 39 -0.40 -8.72 -12.19
CA GLN A 39 -0.23 -10.01 -12.84
C GLN A 39 -1.12 -11.08 -12.21
N VAL A 40 -1.39 -12.13 -12.99
CA VAL A 40 -2.09 -13.32 -12.50
C VAL A 40 -1.22 -13.98 -11.43
N ASN A 41 -1.80 -14.17 -10.24
CA ASN A 41 -1.15 -14.70 -9.02
C ASN A 41 -0.34 -13.70 -8.20
N ASP A 42 -0.45 -12.40 -8.46
CA ASP A 42 0.11 -11.39 -7.55
C ASP A 42 -0.71 -11.28 -6.26
N ASP A 43 -0.01 -11.16 -5.15
CA ASP A 43 -0.57 -10.76 -3.87
C ASP A 43 -0.61 -9.23 -3.81
N ILE A 44 -1.80 -8.66 -3.90
CA ILE A 44 -2.00 -7.20 -3.91
C ILE A 44 -2.85 -6.74 -2.73
N PHE A 45 -2.46 -5.62 -2.13
CA PHE A 45 -3.27 -4.93 -1.14
C PHE A 45 -4.31 -4.06 -1.83
N VAL A 46 -5.58 -4.26 -1.50
CA VAL A 46 -6.73 -3.59 -2.10
C VAL A 46 -7.70 -3.13 -1.02
N ARG A 47 -8.40 -2.03 -1.28
CA ARG A 47 -9.41 -1.49 -0.38
C ARG A 47 -10.80 -1.91 -0.83
N VAL A 48 -11.62 -2.35 0.12
CA VAL A 48 -13.04 -2.63 -0.12
C VAL A 48 -13.79 -1.31 -0.25
N ILE A 49 -14.46 -1.11 -1.38
CA ILE A 49 -15.25 0.11 -1.64
C ILE A 49 -16.76 -0.15 -1.54
N ASP A 50 -17.21 -1.36 -1.88
CA ASP A 50 -18.62 -1.73 -1.84
C ASP A 50 -18.77 -3.24 -1.67
N ILE A 51 -19.83 -3.66 -0.98
CA ILE A 51 -20.12 -5.07 -0.69
C ILE A 51 -21.55 -5.37 -1.12
N ASP A 52 -21.70 -6.22 -2.13
CA ASP A 52 -22.98 -6.72 -2.61
C ASP A 52 -23.22 -8.13 -2.02
N LEU A 53 -23.95 -8.17 -0.90
CA LEU A 53 -24.29 -9.43 -0.21
C LEU A 53 -25.29 -10.29 -1.00
N GLU A 54 -26.14 -9.67 -1.82
CA GLU A 54 -27.14 -10.40 -2.62
C GLU A 54 -26.47 -11.20 -3.74
N ARG A 55 -25.44 -10.61 -4.37
CA ARG A 55 -24.69 -11.23 -5.46
C ARG A 55 -23.38 -11.87 -5.00
N ARG A 56 -23.04 -11.78 -3.71
CA ARG A 56 -21.78 -12.27 -3.11
C ARG A 56 -20.55 -11.71 -3.83
N ARG A 57 -20.58 -10.43 -4.17
CA ARG A 57 -19.50 -9.72 -4.90
C ARG A 57 -18.99 -8.57 -4.07
N ILE A 58 -17.67 -8.37 -4.09
CA ILE A 58 -17.03 -7.25 -3.44
C ILE A 58 -16.41 -6.36 -4.51
N SER A 59 -16.69 -5.06 -4.46
CA SER A 59 -15.99 -4.09 -5.31
C SER A 59 -14.74 -3.64 -4.56
N LEU A 60 -13.62 -3.69 -5.26
CA LEU A 60 -12.30 -3.40 -4.72
C LEU A 60 -11.65 -2.25 -5.48
N SER A 61 -10.79 -1.50 -4.80
CA SER A 61 -9.99 -0.44 -5.40
C SER A 61 -8.55 -0.54 -4.95
N LEU A 62 -7.65 -0.64 -5.93
CA LEU A 62 -6.20 -0.60 -5.71
C LEU A 62 -5.76 0.86 -5.51
N LYS A 63 -6.29 1.78 -6.31
CA LYS A 63 -6.05 3.21 -6.18
C LYS A 63 -6.38 3.75 -4.79
N GLN A 64 -7.56 3.44 -4.26
CA GLN A 64 -7.95 3.95 -2.94
C GLN A 64 -7.20 3.27 -1.79
N ALA A 65 -6.64 2.08 -2.02
CA ALA A 65 -5.73 1.44 -1.07
C ALA A 65 -4.44 2.26 -0.99
N SER A 66 -3.88 2.62 -2.14
CA SER A 66 -2.69 3.47 -2.26
C SER A 66 -2.90 4.87 -1.69
N GLU A 67 -4.04 5.50 -2.01
CA GLU A 67 -4.40 6.83 -1.49
C GLU A 67 -4.56 6.84 0.04
N GLY A 68 -5.07 5.75 0.62
CA GLY A 68 -5.18 5.59 2.07
C GLY A 68 -3.83 5.57 2.81
N ILE A 69 -2.74 5.33 2.09
CA ILE A 69 -1.37 5.34 2.62
C ILE A 69 -0.64 6.65 2.32
N THR A 70 -0.92 7.29 1.18
CA THR A 70 -0.23 8.52 0.73
C THR A 70 -0.99 9.81 1.05
N GLY A 71 -2.22 9.71 1.54
CA GLY A 71 -3.01 10.87 1.96
C GLY A 71 -2.41 11.55 3.20
N SER A 72 -3.01 12.67 3.63
CA SER A 72 -2.63 13.43 4.84
C SER A 72 -2.60 12.64 6.16
N ASP A 73 -2.95 11.35 6.10
CA ASP A 73 -2.99 10.37 7.18
C ASP A 73 -1.80 9.37 7.14
N GLU A 74 -0.69 9.69 6.44
CA GLU A 74 0.56 8.88 6.39
C GLU A 74 1.08 8.45 7.78
N GLU A 75 0.74 9.21 8.83
CA GLU A 75 1.14 8.95 10.21
C GLU A 75 0.19 7.99 10.96
N HIS A 76 -1.00 7.70 10.42
CA HIS A 76 -2.00 6.84 11.04
C HIS A 76 -1.90 5.39 10.54
N PHE A 77 -0.97 4.62 11.10
CA PHE A 77 -0.97 3.17 10.95
C PHE A 77 -2.11 2.58 11.77
N ASP A 78 -3.17 2.09 11.10
CA ASP A 78 -4.21 1.28 11.74
C ASP A 78 -3.81 -0.21 11.66
N PRO A 79 -3.34 -0.82 12.77
CA PRO A 79 -2.87 -2.20 12.77
C PRO A 79 -4.00 -3.21 12.52
N ALA A 80 -5.26 -2.82 12.75
CA ALA A 80 -6.41 -3.70 12.54
C ALA A 80 -6.61 -4.04 11.06
N LEU A 81 -6.36 -3.06 10.19
CA LEU A 81 -6.45 -3.22 8.74
C LEU A 81 -5.43 -4.24 8.21
N TYR A 82 -4.38 -4.51 8.98
CA TYR A 82 -3.31 -5.46 8.64
C TYR A 82 -3.37 -6.75 9.45
N GLY A 83 -4.52 -7.05 10.06
CA GLY A 83 -4.83 -8.36 10.63
C GLY A 83 -4.48 -8.53 12.11
N MET A 84 -4.20 -7.45 12.84
CA MET A 84 -4.20 -7.48 14.30
C MET A 84 -5.65 -7.42 14.81
N ALA A 85 -5.99 -8.23 15.83
CA ALA A 85 -7.30 -8.14 16.49
C ALA A 85 -7.39 -6.82 17.27
N ALA A 86 -7.80 -5.74 16.61
CA ALA A 86 -8.02 -4.46 17.27
C ALA A 86 -9.39 -4.46 17.95
N THR A 87 -9.38 -4.05 19.21
CA THR A 87 -10.60 -3.62 19.89
C THR A 87 -10.59 -2.10 19.82
N TYR A 88 -11.71 -1.49 19.44
CA TYR A 88 -11.84 -0.03 19.42
C TYR A 88 -12.77 0.41 20.55
N ASP A 89 -12.49 1.57 21.14
CA ASP A 89 -13.39 2.19 22.12
C ASP A 89 -14.58 2.89 21.43
N GLU A 90 -15.52 3.43 22.22
CA GLU A 90 -16.69 4.14 21.69
C GLU A 90 -16.34 5.44 20.92
N ALA A 91 -15.10 5.93 21.03
CA ALA A 91 -14.60 7.08 20.30
C ALA A 91 -13.85 6.69 19.01
N GLY A 92 -13.72 5.38 18.72
CA GLY A 92 -12.96 4.87 17.58
C GLY A 92 -11.45 4.82 17.79
N GLY A 93 -10.97 4.99 19.04
CA GLY A 93 -9.56 4.83 19.40
C GLY A 93 -9.19 3.36 19.58
N TYR A 94 -7.95 3.00 19.21
CA TYR A 94 -7.41 1.66 19.42
C TYR A 94 -7.24 1.36 20.92
N VAL A 95 -7.85 0.26 21.38
CA VAL A 95 -7.73 -0.24 22.75
C VAL A 95 -6.55 -1.20 22.81
N TYR A 96 -5.55 -0.79 23.58
CA TYR A 96 -4.37 -1.60 23.83
C TYR A 96 -4.68 -2.84 24.68
N PRO A 97 -3.88 -3.91 24.57
CA PRO A 97 -4.08 -5.12 25.35
C PRO A 97 -3.94 -4.89 26.87
N ASP A 98 -4.55 -5.78 27.64
CA ASP A 98 -4.44 -5.79 29.10
C ASP A 98 -2.97 -5.93 29.52
N GLY A 99 -2.46 -4.92 30.24
CA GLY A 99 -1.07 -4.84 30.66
C GLY A 99 -0.20 -3.83 29.89
N PHE A 100 -0.69 -3.24 28.80
CA PHE A 100 0.00 -2.12 28.14
C PHE A 100 -0.52 -0.78 28.66
N ASP A 101 0.37 0.06 29.18
CA ASP A 101 0.03 1.43 29.58
C ASP A 101 0.31 2.39 28.41
N PRO A 102 -0.72 2.94 27.74
CA PRO A 102 -0.53 3.83 26.60
C PRO A 102 -0.01 5.22 26.99
N ALA A 103 -0.07 5.60 28.27
CA ALA A 103 0.45 6.88 28.73
C ALA A 103 1.98 6.84 28.91
N THR A 104 2.53 5.68 29.26
CA THR A 104 3.98 5.48 29.43
C THR A 104 4.62 4.72 28.28
N GLY A 105 3.83 4.00 27.48
CA GLY A 105 4.31 3.09 26.44
C GLY A 105 4.99 1.83 27.00
N GLU A 106 4.74 1.50 28.27
CA GLU A 106 5.40 0.39 28.97
C GLU A 106 4.42 -0.75 29.25
N TRP A 107 4.95 -1.98 29.22
CA TRP A 107 4.23 -3.17 29.67
C TRP A 107 4.37 -3.36 31.17
N LEU A 108 3.26 -3.65 31.84
CA LEU A 108 3.24 -4.00 33.25
C LEU A 108 3.93 -5.35 33.48
N PRO A 109 4.75 -5.47 34.54
CA PRO A 109 5.42 -6.73 34.87
C PRO A 109 4.40 -7.84 35.14
N GLY A 110 4.61 -9.02 34.57
CA GLY A 110 3.70 -10.17 34.65
C GLY A 110 2.81 -10.38 33.43
N HIS A 111 2.83 -9.47 32.46
CA HIS A 111 2.09 -9.56 31.19
C HIS A 111 2.98 -9.99 30.01
N GLU A 112 4.07 -10.72 30.28
CA GLU A 112 5.07 -11.13 29.28
C GLU A 112 4.48 -11.95 28.11
N THR A 113 3.51 -12.82 28.39
CA THR A 113 2.82 -13.59 27.34
C THR A 113 1.97 -12.70 26.45
N ALA A 114 1.22 -11.76 27.04
CA ALA A 114 0.40 -10.80 26.32
C ALA A 114 1.27 -9.84 25.49
N GLN A 115 2.40 -9.40 26.03
CA GLN A 115 3.42 -8.64 25.32
C GLN A 115 3.94 -9.42 24.11
N ALA A 116 4.40 -10.66 24.31
CA ALA A 116 4.97 -11.46 23.22
C ALA A 116 3.95 -11.76 22.10
N GLU A 117 2.69 -12.02 22.45
CA GLU A 117 1.63 -12.24 21.47
C GLU A 117 1.26 -10.96 20.71
N TRP A 118 1.18 -9.83 21.41
CA TRP A 118 0.91 -8.54 20.80
C TRP A 118 2.06 -8.08 19.91
N GLU A 119 3.31 -8.19 20.37
CA GLU A 119 4.51 -7.87 19.60
C GLU A 119 4.60 -8.70 18.32
N ARG A 120 4.26 -10.00 18.40
CA ARG A 120 4.22 -10.87 17.21
C ARG A 120 3.16 -10.38 16.22
N GLN A 121 1.93 -10.15 16.66
CA GLN A 121 0.86 -9.67 15.79
C GLN A 121 1.14 -8.27 15.24
N TYR A 122 1.72 -7.38 16.04
CA TYR A 122 2.16 -6.06 15.62
C TYR A 122 3.25 -6.15 14.57
N ALA A 123 4.26 -7.01 14.77
CA ALA A 123 5.32 -7.22 13.79
C ALA A 123 4.79 -7.79 12.46
N GLU A 124 3.84 -8.73 12.51
CA GLU A 124 3.16 -9.26 11.32
C GLU A 124 2.35 -8.18 10.59
N ALA A 125 1.62 -7.35 11.34
CA ALA A 125 0.84 -6.24 10.79
C ALA A 125 1.73 -5.14 10.20
N HIS A 126 2.81 -4.79 10.89
CA HIS A 126 3.79 -3.81 10.42
C HIS A 126 4.48 -4.28 9.14
N ALA A 127 4.87 -5.56 9.08
CA ALA A 127 5.45 -6.13 7.87
C ALA A 127 4.49 -6.04 6.67
N ARG A 128 3.19 -6.30 6.88
CA ARG A 128 2.17 -6.14 5.81
C ARG A 128 1.99 -4.69 5.39
N TRP A 129 2.05 -3.75 6.32
CA TRP A 129 2.00 -2.32 6.01
C TRP A 129 3.24 -1.86 5.26
N GLU A 130 4.43 -2.32 5.62
CA GLU A 130 5.67 -2.06 4.88
C GLU A 130 5.58 -2.61 3.45
N LEU A 131 5.04 -3.83 3.28
CA LEU A 131 4.77 -4.39 1.95
C LEU A 131 3.77 -3.53 1.17
N HIS A 132 2.68 -3.08 1.80
CA HIS A 132 1.72 -2.19 1.16
C HIS A 132 2.37 -0.85 0.77
N LYS A 133 3.19 -0.24 1.62
CA LYS A 133 3.97 0.97 1.27
C LYS A 133 4.89 0.74 0.08
N SER A 134 5.61 -0.38 0.08
CA SER A 134 6.47 -0.77 -1.04
C SER A 134 5.68 -0.94 -2.34
N GLN A 135 4.50 -1.58 -2.29
CA GLN A 135 3.61 -1.75 -3.43
C GLN A 135 3.14 -0.39 -3.97
N VAL A 136 2.76 0.54 -3.08
CA VAL A 136 2.30 1.88 -3.44
C VAL A 136 3.41 2.70 -4.10
N GLU A 137 4.62 2.63 -3.56
CA GLU A 137 5.78 3.32 -4.15
C GLU A 137 6.12 2.76 -5.53
N GLU A 138 6.11 1.43 -5.69
CA GLU A 138 6.33 0.78 -6.97
C GLU A 138 5.24 1.16 -7.99
N GLN A 139 3.97 1.14 -7.60
CA GLN A 139 2.87 1.61 -8.43
C GLN A 139 3.06 3.07 -8.86
N ARG A 140 3.40 3.96 -7.92
CA ARG A 140 3.60 5.39 -8.21
C ARG A 140 4.76 5.61 -9.18
N LYS A 141 5.85 4.86 -9.00
CA LYS A 141 7.00 4.90 -9.89
C LYS A 141 6.63 4.38 -11.29
N ALA A 142 5.93 3.25 -11.36
CA ALA A 142 5.43 2.70 -12.61
C ALA A 142 4.46 3.66 -13.34
N ASP A 143 3.60 4.36 -12.59
CA ASP A 143 2.69 5.38 -13.13
C ASP A 143 3.46 6.58 -13.69
N ALA A 144 4.48 7.06 -12.96
CA ALA A 144 5.33 8.16 -13.40
C ALA A 144 6.15 7.80 -14.65
N GLU A 145 6.72 6.59 -14.71
CA GLU A 145 7.46 6.10 -15.88
C GLU A 145 6.54 5.92 -17.09
N ALA A 146 5.35 5.35 -16.91
CA ALA A 146 4.37 5.17 -17.97
C ALA A 146 3.83 6.51 -18.50
N GLY A 147 3.55 7.48 -17.62
CA GLY A 147 3.09 8.82 -18.00
C GLY A 147 4.09 9.58 -18.89
N VAL A 148 5.39 9.37 -18.69
CA VAL A 148 6.45 9.96 -19.53
C VAL A 148 6.46 9.34 -20.94
N THR A 149 6.11 8.06 -21.07
CA THR A 149 6.09 7.38 -22.39
C THR A 149 4.85 7.72 -23.23
N ALA A 150 3.72 8.05 -22.60
CA ALA A 150 2.50 8.45 -23.30
C ALA A 150 2.61 9.84 -23.95
N ASP A 151 3.40 10.74 -23.38
CA ASP A 151 3.66 12.08 -23.93
C ASP A 151 4.58 12.05 -25.17
N ALA A 152 5.31 10.94 -25.39
CA ALA A 152 6.18 10.78 -26.56
C ALA A 152 5.43 10.39 -27.85
N ALA A 153 4.14 10.06 -27.79
CA ALA A 153 3.37 9.51 -28.92
C ALA A 153 2.30 10.45 -29.52
N THR A 154 2.25 11.73 -29.15
CA THR A 154 1.44 12.73 -29.87
C THR A 154 2.29 13.94 -30.23
N GLY A 155 2.71 14.01 -31.50
CA GLY A 155 3.34 15.21 -32.04
C GLY A 155 2.41 16.42 -31.95
N GLY A 156 2.80 17.41 -31.16
CA GLY A 156 2.12 18.71 -31.04
C GLY A 156 2.98 19.67 -30.23
N GLN A 157 3.47 20.72 -30.86
CA GLN A 157 4.48 21.64 -30.31
C GLN A 157 3.97 22.53 -29.15
N SER A 158 4.96 22.99 -28.35
CA SER A 158 5.01 24.24 -27.55
C SER A 158 4.66 24.08 -26.06
N TYR A 159 5.37 24.62 -25.08
CA TYR A 159 6.48 25.60 -25.02
C TYR A 159 7.23 25.38 -23.71
N ALA A 160 8.55 25.56 -23.74
CA ALA A 160 9.39 25.56 -22.56
C ALA A 160 9.17 26.83 -21.71
N SER A 161 9.23 26.68 -20.39
CA SER A 161 9.79 27.70 -19.49
C SER A 161 10.51 27.00 -18.33
N PRO A 162 11.68 27.53 -17.90
CA PRO A 162 12.62 26.81 -17.05
C PRO A 162 12.22 26.80 -15.57
N ALA A 163 12.59 25.70 -14.90
CA ALA A 163 12.53 25.50 -13.46
C ALA A 163 13.50 26.43 -12.69
N PRO A 164 13.27 26.56 -11.37
CA PRO A 164 14.34 26.30 -10.44
C PRO A 164 14.02 25.13 -9.51
N GLU A 165 15.09 24.44 -9.17
CA GLU A 165 15.21 23.21 -8.42
C GLU A 165 14.92 23.43 -6.92
N ALA A 166 14.28 22.45 -6.26
CA ALA A 166 14.72 21.90 -4.97
C ALA A 166 13.67 20.93 -4.38
N ALA A 167 14.20 19.90 -3.71
CA ALA A 167 13.55 18.93 -2.81
C ALA A 167 13.15 17.58 -3.43
N GLY A 168 14.16 16.81 -3.83
CA GLY A 168 14.07 15.36 -3.92
C GLY A 168 14.45 14.71 -2.58
N THR A 169 13.52 13.94 -2.03
CA THR A 169 13.71 12.91 -1.00
C THR A 169 12.92 11.73 -1.57
N LEU A 170 13.42 10.56 -1.90
CA LEU A 170 14.39 9.69 -1.23
C LEU A 170 15.16 8.91 -2.32
N ALA A 171 16.46 9.14 -2.44
CA ALA A 171 17.34 8.22 -3.15
C ALA A 171 17.80 7.15 -2.14
N THR A 172 17.60 5.91 -2.52
CA THR A 172 17.78 4.65 -1.78
C THR A 172 19.12 4.51 -1.06
N ASP A 173 19.08 3.97 0.17
CA ASP A 173 20.24 3.62 1.02
C ASP A 173 21.23 2.68 0.30
N GLU A 174 20.75 1.91 -0.67
CA GLU A 174 21.53 1.00 -1.52
C GLU A 174 22.48 1.73 -2.50
N ALA A 175 22.06 2.87 -3.06
CA ALA A 175 22.89 3.68 -3.95
C ALA A 175 24.05 4.37 -3.21
N LEU A 176 23.85 4.70 -1.93
CA LEU A 176 24.85 5.26 -1.03
C LEU A 176 25.89 4.22 -0.60
N GLN A 177 25.45 2.98 -0.40
CA GLN A 177 26.34 1.87 0.00
C GLN A 177 27.28 1.46 -1.16
N ALA A 178 26.78 1.43 -2.39
CA ALA A 178 27.59 1.18 -3.59
C ALA A 178 28.66 2.26 -3.87
N LEU A 179 28.42 3.51 -3.46
CA LEU A 179 29.38 4.61 -3.60
C LEU A 179 30.48 4.56 -2.55
N ARG A 180 30.17 4.10 -1.33
CA ARG A 180 31.12 4.01 -0.21
C ARG A 180 32.15 2.91 -0.41
N ASP A 181 31.75 1.74 -0.89
CA ASP A 181 32.65 0.62 -1.17
C ASP A 181 33.71 0.99 -2.23
N LYS A 182 33.32 1.80 -3.22
CA LYS A 182 34.19 2.27 -4.31
C LYS A 182 35.21 3.35 -3.91
N LEU A 183 35.05 3.98 -2.74
CA LEU A 183 35.90 5.09 -2.26
C LEU A 183 36.84 4.70 -1.11
N THR A 184 36.57 3.61 -0.38
CA THR A 184 37.45 3.13 0.72
C THR A 184 38.39 1.99 0.33
N GLY A 185 38.30 1.48 -0.90
CA GLY A 185 39.26 0.52 -1.45
C GLY A 185 40.43 1.20 -2.16
N ALA A 186 41.43 1.63 -1.39
CA ALA A 186 42.76 1.99 -1.88
C ALA A 186 43.84 1.57 -0.86
#